data_AF-A0A8H5SRP1-F1
#
_entry.id   AF-A0A8H5SRP1-F1
#
_cell.length_a   1.000
_cell.length_b   1.000
_cell.length_c   1.000
_cell.angle_alpha   90.00
_cell.angle_beta   90.00
_cell.angle_gamma   90.00
#
_symmetry.space_group_name_H-M   'P 1'
#
loop_
_entity.id
_entity.type
_entity.pdbx_description
1 polymer ?
#
loop_
_entity_poly.entity_id
_entity_poly.type
_entity_poly.pdbx_seq_one_letter_code
_entity_poly.pdbx_strand_id
1 'polypeptide(L)'
;MPTWSFAALRGLKREHSPDPGREPANTPPKRQESAANAVALEPAEFPWTTCDDKGNVERLAIKEDALKIAEKGCAQVRKALESTITQVERERPVEGLVIDKLREQHRDLEILVGVEGPTGAGKSSFLDSLLRVHELFPSGHQGAATAVIGKVSWNWDDAPGRLFRAKVTFLKKSDIEDTLESLLEDIKSFLDLEVTVNDNDAEATEARDTINFRITYEMVKVKAVFRVDRDELITAVKEKGSVQSYKPLVQWLLNRNLRAHQFLRQGFIEFKSSTLDDLRSDI
;
A
#
# COMPACT_ATOMS: atom_id res chain seq x y z
N MET A 1 22.12 32.66 1.95
CA MET A 1 22.83 31.39 2.22
C MET A 1 23.65 31.02 0.99
N PRO A 2 24.88 30.50 1.14
CA PRO A 2 25.82 30.44 0.02
C PRO A 2 25.41 29.35 -0.97
N THR A 3 25.15 29.76 -2.21
CA THR A 3 24.87 28.88 -3.35
C THR A 3 26.17 28.22 -3.82
N TRP A 4 26.25 26.89 -3.78
CA TRP A 4 27.40 26.14 -4.26
C TRP A 4 27.38 26.09 -5.80
N SER A 5 28.49 26.53 -6.41
CA SER A 5 28.65 26.63 -7.87
C SER A 5 29.49 25.46 -8.40
N PHE A 6 29.11 24.96 -9.58
CA PHE A 6 29.81 23.93 -10.37
C PHE A 6 31.28 24.27 -10.72
N ALA A 7 31.76 25.47 -10.40
CA ALA A 7 33.14 25.88 -10.63
C ALA A 7 34.18 25.03 -9.88
N ALA A 8 33.80 24.37 -8.77
CA ALA A 8 34.70 23.55 -7.95
C ALA A 8 35.16 22.23 -8.61
N LEU A 9 34.53 21.80 -9.72
CA LEU A 9 34.81 20.52 -10.39
C LEU A 9 35.76 20.62 -11.61
N ARG A 10 36.33 21.80 -11.90
CA ARG A 10 37.18 22.00 -13.10
C ARG A 10 38.62 21.45 -12.99
N GLY A 11 38.97 20.78 -11.89
CA GLY A 11 40.35 20.35 -11.59
C GLY A 11 40.77 18.96 -12.07
N LEU A 12 39.92 18.18 -12.74
CA LEU A 12 40.34 16.86 -13.25
C LEU A 12 41.12 17.01 -14.56
N LYS A 13 42.44 16.80 -14.47
CA LYS A 13 43.32 16.59 -15.64
C LYS A 13 42.76 15.43 -16.47
N ARG A 14 42.51 15.72 -17.76
CA ARG A 14 42.24 14.70 -18.77
C ARG A 14 43.54 13.97 -19.07
N GLU A 15 43.59 12.66 -18.88
CA GLU A 15 44.67 11.86 -19.44
C GLU A 15 44.47 11.71 -20.95
N HIS A 16 45.56 11.94 -21.67
CA HIS A 16 45.66 11.94 -23.12
C HIS A 16 45.68 10.49 -23.65
N SER A 17 44.92 10.20 -24.70
CA SER A 17 45.07 8.95 -25.48
C SER A 17 46.46 8.84 -26.11
N PRO A 18 46.99 7.61 -26.26
CA PRO A 18 47.92 7.30 -27.34
C PRO A 18 47.30 6.31 -28.34
N ASP A 19 47.51 6.61 -29.62
CA ASP A 19 47.35 5.72 -30.79
C ASP A 19 48.63 5.87 -31.64
N PRO A 20 49.02 4.99 -32.58
CA PRO A 20 48.83 3.53 -32.76
C PRO A 20 50.18 2.76 -32.80
N GLY A 21 50.14 1.42 -32.64
CA GLY A 21 51.02 0.51 -33.40
C GLY A 21 52.00 -0.42 -32.64
N ARG A 22 51.89 -1.71 -33.01
CA ARG A 22 52.78 -2.87 -32.79
C ARG A 22 52.69 -3.65 -31.46
N GLU A 23 51.99 -4.79 -31.54
CA GLU A 23 52.33 -6.05 -30.85
C GLU A 23 53.60 -6.68 -31.48
N PRO A 24 54.35 -7.61 -30.82
CA PRO A 24 53.80 -8.68 -29.98
C PRO A 24 54.60 -9.14 -28.75
N ALA A 25 53.94 -10.04 -28.01
CA ALA A 25 54.47 -11.15 -27.23
C ALA A 25 55.38 -10.85 -26.02
N ASN A 26 54.75 -10.80 -24.85
CA ASN A 26 55.05 -11.69 -23.72
C ASN A 26 54.15 -11.29 -22.55
N THR A 27 53.37 -12.23 -22.04
CA THR A 27 52.64 -12.12 -20.77
C THR A 27 53.59 -12.43 -19.60
N PRO A 28 53.78 -11.50 -18.65
CA PRO A 28 54.10 -11.82 -17.27
C PRO A 28 52.95 -11.36 -16.34
N PRO A 29 52.96 -11.76 -15.05
CA PRO A 29 51.78 -12.21 -14.32
C PRO A 29 50.84 -11.07 -13.93
N LYS A 30 49.57 -11.44 -13.71
CA LYS A 30 48.51 -10.64 -13.06
C LYS A 30 49.14 -9.71 -12.02
N ARG A 31 49.14 -8.41 -12.34
CA ARG A 31 49.50 -7.34 -11.41
C ARG A 31 48.60 -7.49 -10.19
N GLN A 32 49.17 -7.91 -9.07
CA GLN A 32 48.52 -7.73 -7.77
C GLN A 32 48.26 -6.24 -7.62
N GLU A 33 47.00 -5.88 -7.36
CA GLU A 33 46.64 -4.53 -6.94
C GLU A 33 47.42 -4.23 -5.66
N SER A 34 48.53 -3.51 -5.77
CA SER A 34 49.13 -2.90 -4.60
C SER A 34 48.19 -1.78 -4.17
N ALA A 35 47.83 -1.79 -2.89
CA ALA A 35 47.04 -0.74 -2.23
C ALA A 35 47.70 0.66 -2.28
N ALA A 36 48.82 0.82 -2.99
CA ALA A 36 49.59 2.04 -3.11
C ALA A 36 49.08 3.02 -4.19
N ASN A 37 48.13 2.61 -5.04
CA ASN A 37 47.49 3.49 -6.04
C ASN A 37 46.01 3.80 -5.75
N ALA A 38 45.49 3.42 -4.59
CA ALA A 38 44.20 3.91 -4.15
C ALA A 38 44.36 5.39 -3.82
N VAL A 39 43.90 6.27 -4.71
CA VAL A 39 43.58 7.64 -4.32
C VAL A 39 42.55 7.51 -3.22
N ALA A 40 42.99 7.69 -1.97
CA ALA A 40 42.10 7.77 -0.82
C ALA A 40 41.20 8.99 -1.05
N LEU A 41 40.03 8.74 -1.64
CA LEU A 41 38.94 9.69 -1.64
C LEU A 41 38.50 9.77 -0.19
N GLU A 42 38.83 10.88 0.47
CA GLU A 42 38.20 11.28 1.73
C GLU A 42 36.69 11.03 1.57
N PRO A 43 36.05 10.27 2.47
CA PRO A 43 34.62 10.00 2.37
C PRO A 43 33.91 11.35 2.29
N ALA A 44 33.24 11.62 1.18
CA ALA A 44 32.49 12.86 1.05
C ALA A 44 31.45 12.88 2.17
N GLU A 45 31.65 13.73 3.18
CA GLU A 45 30.69 13.91 4.25
C GLU A 45 29.45 14.59 3.67
N PHE A 46 28.38 13.82 3.53
CA PHE A 46 27.16 14.31 2.96
C PHE A 46 26.26 14.89 4.05
N PRO A 47 25.83 16.16 3.97
CA PRO A 47 25.06 16.80 5.03
C PRO A 47 23.76 16.08 5.41
N TRP A 48 23.15 15.34 4.48
CA TRP A 48 21.94 14.55 4.75
C TRP A 48 22.20 13.31 5.61
N THR A 49 23.46 12.88 5.74
CA THR A 49 23.88 11.74 6.59
C THR A 49 24.23 12.15 8.01
N THR A 50 24.41 13.45 8.29
CA THR A 50 24.89 13.97 9.58
C THR A 50 23.96 15.04 10.18
N CYS A 51 22.73 15.19 9.69
CA CYS A 51 21.80 16.26 10.12
C CYS A 51 20.93 15.93 11.35
N ASP A 52 21.22 14.88 12.11
CA ASP A 52 20.32 14.41 13.18
C ASP A 52 20.23 15.35 14.39
N ASP A 53 21.21 16.23 14.56
CA ASP A 53 21.27 17.27 15.59
C ASP A 53 20.40 18.51 15.28
N LYS A 54 19.84 18.60 14.07
CA LYS A 54 19.09 19.78 13.60
C LYS A 54 17.58 19.68 13.86
N GLY A 55 16.91 20.83 13.82
CA GLY A 55 15.44 20.88 13.90
C GLY A 55 14.75 20.25 12.68
N ASN A 56 13.53 19.74 12.85
CA ASN A 56 12.79 19.00 11.81
C ASN A 56 12.68 19.75 10.47
N VAL A 57 12.40 21.05 10.50
CA VAL A 57 12.28 21.89 9.29
C VAL A 57 13.61 21.98 8.55
N GLU A 58 14.70 22.15 9.27
CA GLU A 58 16.04 22.25 8.68
C GLU A 58 16.52 20.90 8.15
N ARG A 59 16.24 19.80 8.87
CA ARG A 59 16.50 18.43 8.42
C ARG A 59 15.76 18.11 7.12
N LEU A 60 14.49 18.52 7.03
CA LEU A 60 13.70 18.32 5.82
C LEU A 60 14.31 19.08 4.64
N ALA A 61 14.66 20.36 4.82
CA ALA A 61 15.29 21.16 3.77
C ALA A 61 16.62 20.55 3.26
N ILE A 62 17.47 20.05 4.17
CA ILE A 62 18.73 19.38 3.81
C ILE A 62 18.47 18.13 2.96
N LYS A 63 17.47 17.32 3.34
CA LYS A 63 17.11 16.09 2.61
C LYS A 63 16.47 16.40 1.24
N GLU A 64 15.65 17.44 1.15
CA GLU A 64 15.08 17.91 -0.12
C GLU A 64 16.17 18.42 -1.09
N ASP A 65 17.16 19.16 -0.59
CA ASP A 65 18.27 19.62 -1.42
C ASP A 65 19.17 18.47 -1.86
N ALA A 66 19.41 17.48 -0.99
CA ALA A 66 20.10 16.25 -1.36
C ALA A 66 19.37 15.51 -2.48
N LEU A 67 18.03 15.40 -2.42
CA LEU A 67 17.22 14.77 -3.46
C LEU A 67 17.37 15.49 -4.79
N LYS A 68 17.28 16.83 -4.83
CA LYS A 68 17.47 17.63 -6.06
C LYS A 68 18.85 17.39 -6.69
N ILE A 69 19.90 17.31 -5.86
CA ILE A 69 21.26 17.02 -6.33
C ILE A 69 21.34 15.62 -6.90
N ALA A 70 20.75 14.62 -6.22
CA ALA A 70 20.72 13.24 -6.68
C ALA A 70 19.97 13.10 -8.01
N GLU A 71 18.81 13.73 -8.16
CA GLU A 71 18.04 13.75 -9.41
C GLU A 71 18.86 14.34 -10.56
N LYS A 72 19.51 15.49 -10.34
CA LYS A 72 20.35 16.14 -11.34
C LYS A 72 21.55 15.27 -11.72
N GLY A 73 22.20 14.66 -10.74
CA GLY A 73 23.31 13.73 -10.95
C GLY A 73 22.87 12.51 -11.75
N CYS A 74 21.75 11.89 -11.37
CA CYS A 74 21.16 10.75 -12.09
C CYS A 74 20.78 11.13 -13.53
N ALA A 75 20.24 12.33 -13.76
CA ALA A 75 19.94 12.82 -15.10
C ALA A 75 21.21 12.99 -15.96
N GLN A 76 22.30 13.45 -15.36
CA GLN A 76 23.60 13.56 -16.06
C GLN A 76 24.19 12.19 -16.39
N VAL A 77 24.16 11.25 -15.43
CA VAL A 77 24.60 9.86 -15.62
C VAL A 77 23.76 9.19 -16.71
N ARG A 78 22.44 9.35 -16.67
CA ARG A 78 21.51 8.89 -17.71
C ARG A 78 21.90 9.44 -19.08
N LYS A 79 22.06 10.76 -19.20
CA LYS A 79 22.41 11.40 -20.48
C LYS A 79 23.72 10.87 -21.05
N ALA A 80 24.73 10.68 -20.20
CA ALA A 80 26.01 10.12 -20.60
C ALA A 80 25.86 8.65 -21.04
N LEU A 81 25.15 7.83 -20.28
CA LEU A 81 24.86 6.43 -20.60
C LEU A 81 24.06 6.31 -21.90
N GLU A 82 22.97 7.05 -22.06
CA GLU A 82 22.15 7.05 -23.29
C GLU A 82 22.97 7.45 -24.51
N SER A 83 23.86 8.46 -24.40
CA SER A 83 24.75 8.84 -25.52
C SER A 83 25.77 7.77 -25.89
N THR A 84 26.21 6.99 -24.92
CA THR A 84 27.17 5.89 -25.13
C THR A 84 26.46 4.66 -25.68
N ILE A 85 25.25 4.39 -25.21
CA ILE A 85 24.47 3.22 -25.64
C ILE A 85 23.91 3.42 -27.05
N THR A 86 23.48 4.63 -27.43
CA THR A 86 23.12 4.92 -28.83
C THR A 86 24.30 4.82 -29.79
N GLN A 87 25.55 4.98 -29.32
CA GLN A 87 26.74 4.67 -30.11
C GLN A 87 26.96 3.15 -30.24
N VAL A 88 26.75 2.37 -29.17
CA VAL A 88 26.93 0.90 -29.15
C VAL A 88 25.81 0.16 -29.90
N GLU A 89 24.56 0.63 -29.82
CA GLU A 89 23.40 0.06 -30.52
C GLU A 89 23.54 0.10 -32.05
N ARG A 90 24.31 1.06 -32.59
CA ARG A 90 24.66 1.09 -34.02
C ARG A 90 25.56 -0.06 -34.45
N GLU A 91 26.28 -0.68 -33.53
CA GLU A 91 27.22 -1.78 -33.80
C GLU A 91 26.62 -3.15 -33.46
N ARG A 92 25.78 -3.25 -32.42
CA ARG A 92 24.93 -4.42 -32.10
C ARG A 92 23.69 -3.98 -31.32
N PRO A 93 22.48 -4.47 -31.63
CA PRO A 93 21.29 -4.14 -30.85
C PRO A 93 21.43 -4.73 -29.44
N VAL A 94 21.57 -3.86 -28.43
CA VAL A 94 21.64 -4.25 -27.03
C VAL A 94 20.22 -4.25 -26.49
N GLU A 95 19.54 -5.39 -26.55
CA GLU A 95 18.21 -5.54 -25.97
C GLU A 95 18.28 -5.38 -24.44
N GLY A 96 17.56 -4.37 -23.91
CA GLY A 96 17.24 -4.23 -22.49
C GLY A 96 18.33 -3.58 -21.65
N LEU A 97 18.36 -2.25 -21.64
CA LEU A 97 19.22 -1.46 -20.76
C LEU A 97 19.05 -1.86 -19.29
N VAL A 98 20.18 -1.96 -18.58
CA VAL A 98 20.28 -2.02 -17.11
C VAL A 98 19.48 -0.90 -16.44
N ILE A 99 19.28 0.23 -17.10
CA ILE A 99 18.49 1.38 -16.61
C ILE A 99 17.01 1.04 -16.46
N ASP A 100 16.42 0.27 -17.36
CA ASP A 100 15.00 -0.09 -17.25
C ASP A 100 14.80 -1.10 -16.13
N LYS A 101 15.76 -2.04 -15.97
CA LYS A 101 15.80 -2.93 -14.80
C LYS A 101 15.99 -2.16 -13.48
N LEU A 102 16.84 -1.12 -13.45
CA LEU A 102 17.02 -0.28 -12.26
C LEU A 102 15.74 0.51 -11.93
N ARG A 103 15.04 1.01 -12.95
CA ARG A 103 13.75 1.69 -12.80
C ARG A 103 12.69 0.75 -12.26
N GLU A 104 12.63 -0.48 -12.75
CA GLU A 104 11.76 -1.51 -12.21
C GLU A 104 12.12 -1.85 -10.75
N GLN A 105 13.41 -1.99 -10.44
CA GLN A 105 13.90 -2.30 -9.08
C GLN A 105 13.63 -1.20 -8.05
N HIS A 106 13.52 0.06 -8.48
CA HIS A 106 13.30 1.21 -7.59
C HIS A 106 11.91 1.84 -7.73
N ARG A 107 11.01 1.24 -8.50
CA ARG A 107 9.62 1.72 -8.67
C ARG A 107 8.82 1.67 -7.37
N ASP A 108 9.25 0.84 -6.42
CA ASP A 108 8.55 0.51 -5.18
C ASP A 108 9.11 1.19 -3.93
N LEU A 109 9.87 2.29 -4.08
CA LEU A 109 10.26 3.13 -2.94
C LEU A 109 9.01 3.88 -2.41
N GLU A 110 8.14 3.16 -1.71
CA GLU A 110 6.96 3.71 -1.05
C GLU A 110 7.33 4.29 0.33
N ILE A 111 7.05 5.57 0.54
CA ILE A 111 7.06 6.18 1.88
C ILE A 111 5.63 6.08 2.43
N LEU A 112 5.45 5.30 3.49
CA LEU A 112 4.15 5.16 4.16
C LEU A 112 3.99 6.25 5.22
N VAL A 113 2.91 7.02 5.09
CA VAL A 113 2.52 8.05 6.06
C VAL A 113 1.19 7.65 6.68
N GLY A 114 1.21 7.32 7.98
CA GLY A 114 0.00 7.04 8.75
C GLY A 114 -0.63 8.32 9.29
N VAL A 115 -1.96 8.46 9.16
CA VAL A 115 -2.73 9.56 9.74
C VAL A 115 -3.77 8.98 10.70
N GLU A 116 -3.59 9.24 11.99
CA GLU A 116 -4.45 8.75 13.07
C GLU A 116 -5.11 9.90 13.83
N GLY A 117 -6.31 9.66 14.37
CA GLY A 117 -7.02 10.61 15.22
C GLY A 117 -8.51 10.27 15.34
N PRO A 118 -9.23 10.87 16.29
CA PRO A 118 -10.65 10.59 16.51
C PRO A 118 -11.50 10.96 15.28
N THR A 119 -12.67 10.33 15.13
CA THR A 119 -13.66 10.70 14.11
C THR A 119 -14.08 12.15 14.31
N GLY A 120 -14.19 12.92 13.21
CA GLY A 120 -14.50 14.35 13.28
C GLY A 120 -13.29 15.28 13.42
N ALA A 121 -12.07 14.77 13.62
CA ALA A 121 -10.85 15.59 13.70
C ALA A 121 -10.39 16.22 12.36
N GLY A 122 -11.14 16.04 11.27
CA GLY A 122 -10.81 16.62 9.96
C GLY A 122 -9.74 15.86 9.15
N LYS A 123 -9.45 14.60 9.47
CA LYS A 123 -8.43 13.78 8.78
C LYS A 123 -8.60 13.74 7.26
N SER A 124 -9.81 13.46 6.77
CA SER A 124 -10.13 13.44 5.34
C SER A 124 -9.86 14.80 4.69
N SER A 125 -10.36 15.89 5.30
CA SER A 125 -10.16 17.25 4.81
C SER A 125 -8.70 17.70 4.81
N PHE A 126 -7.92 17.25 5.80
CA PHE A 126 -6.47 17.47 5.85
C PHE A 126 -5.77 16.78 4.67
N LEU A 127 -6.08 15.51 4.40
CA LEU A 127 -5.50 14.75 3.29
C LEU A 127 -5.90 15.36 1.93
N ASP A 128 -7.17 15.74 1.75
CA ASP A 128 -7.66 16.40 0.54
C ASP A 128 -6.89 17.71 0.27
N SER A 129 -6.66 18.50 1.33
CA SER A 129 -5.90 19.77 1.25
C SER A 129 -4.42 19.54 0.96
N LEU A 130 -3.80 18.54 1.60
CA LEU A 130 -2.41 18.19 1.43
C LEU A 130 -2.11 17.72 0.00
N LEU A 131 -2.99 16.88 -0.55
CA LEU A 131 -2.88 16.34 -1.90
C LEU A 131 -3.41 17.30 -2.97
N ARG A 132 -4.09 18.38 -2.56
CA ARG A 132 -4.77 19.35 -3.43
C ARG A 132 -5.79 18.69 -4.36
N VAL A 133 -6.42 17.62 -3.90
CA VAL A 133 -7.51 16.90 -4.57
C VAL A 133 -8.75 17.02 -3.70
N HIS A 134 -9.73 17.78 -4.18
CA HIS A 134 -10.95 18.03 -3.42
C HIS A 134 -11.79 16.75 -3.30
N GLU A 135 -12.32 16.48 -2.10
CA GLU A 135 -13.21 15.33 -1.82
C GLU A 135 -12.60 13.96 -2.18
N LEU A 136 -11.27 13.81 -2.07
CA LEU A 136 -10.64 12.52 -2.35
C LEU A 136 -11.16 11.43 -1.39
N PHE A 137 -11.37 11.82 -0.13
CA PHE A 137 -12.09 11.02 0.84
C PHE A 137 -13.47 11.61 1.12
N PRO A 138 -14.48 10.76 1.44
CA PRO A 138 -15.78 11.26 1.87
C PRO A 138 -15.63 12.13 3.12
N SER A 139 -16.23 13.32 3.10
CA SER A 139 -16.19 14.33 4.15
C SER A 139 -17.48 14.31 4.99
N GLY A 140 -17.73 13.21 5.71
CA GLY A 140 -18.94 13.07 6.55
C GLY A 140 -18.77 13.66 7.95
N HIS A 141 -19.62 14.63 8.33
CA HIS A 141 -19.86 15.05 9.74
C HIS A 141 -20.81 14.11 10.50
N GLN A 142 -21.55 13.26 9.79
CA GLN A 142 -22.49 12.30 10.37
C GLN A 142 -21.90 10.90 10.28
N GLY A 143 -21.34 10.40 11.39
CA GLY A 143 -21.05 8.98 11.59
C GLY A 143 -20.04 8.36 10.61
N ALA A 144 -18.76 8.33 11.02
CA ALA A 144 -17.74 7.43 10.49
C ALA A 144 -17.53 7.42 8.96
N ALA A 145 -17.09 8.55 8.40
CA ALA A 145 -16.62 8.63 7.01
C ALA A 145 -15.40 7.73 6.69
N THR A 146 -14.72 7.18 7.70
CA THR A 146 -13.58 6.25 7.59
C THR A 146 -13.79 5.02 8.47
N ALA A 147 -14.87 4.27 8.24
CA ALA A 147 -15.07 2.95 8.88
C ALA A 147 -14.14 1.86 8.28
N VAL A 148 -13.53 2.15 7.13
CA VAL A 148 -12.61 1.27 6.41
C VAL A 148 -11.27 1.99 6.24
N ILE A 149 -10.17 1.22 6.28
CA ILE A 149 -8.82 1.74 6.03
C ILE A 149 -8.73 2.18 4.57
N GLY A 150 -8.49 3.46 4.34
CA GLY A 150 -8.22 4.03 3.02
C GLY A 150 -6.71 4.22 2.81
N LYS A 151 -6.20 3.75 1.66
CA LYS A 151 -4.83 4.05 1.18
C LYS A 151 -4.95 4.88 -0.10
N VAL A 152 -4.20 5.97 -0.17
CA VAL A 152 -3.98 6.72 -1.41
C VAL A 152 -2.52 6.57 -1.77
N SER A 153 -2.26 6.34 -3.05
CA SER A 153 -0.91 6.27 -3.61
C SER A 153 -0.90 6.90 -4.99
N TRP A 154 0.29 7.24 -5.46
CA TRP A 154 0.45 7.65 -6.85
C TRP A 154 0.01 6.51 -7.80
N ASN A 155 -0.69 6.87 -8.87
CA ASN A 155 -1.10 5.93 -9.89
C ASN A 155 -0.04 5.86 -11.00
N TRP A 156 0.58 4.69 -11.15
CA TRP A 156 1.61 4.44 -12.16
C TRP A 156 1.06 3.89 -13.49
N ASP A 157 -0.27 3.76 -13.62
CA ASP A 157 -0.93 3.35 -14.89
C ASP A 157 -1.18 4.59 -15.75
N ASP A 158 -0.29 4.81 -16.74
CA ASP A 158 -0.35 5.95 -17.66
C ASP A 158 -1.30 5.71 -18.86
N ALA A 159 -2.03 4.60 -18.89
CA ALA A 159 -2.93 4.31 -20.00
C ALA A 159 -4.11 5.32 -20.06
N PRO A 160 -4.52 5.76 -21.26
CA PRO A 160 -5.65 6.68 -21.42
C PRO A 160 -6.91 6.13 -20.75
N GLY A 161 -7.61 6.99 -20.00
CA GLY A 161 -8.84 6.61 -19.29
C GLY A 161 -8.63 5.90 -17.96
N ARG A 162 -7.39 5.80 -17.46
CA ARG A 162 -7.07 5.14 -16.17
C ARG A 162 -6.34 6.05 -15.19
N LEU A 163 -6.54 7.35 -15.32
CA LEU A 163 -5.88 8.38 -14.50
C LEU A 163 -6.17 8.20 -13.01
N PHE A 164 -7.39 7.79 -12.67
CA PHE A 164 -7.79 7.44 -11.32
C PHE A 164 -8.15 5.96 -11.22
N ARG A 165 -7.76 5.35 -10.10
CA ARG A 165 -7.99 3.95 -9.79
C ARG A 165 -8.42 3.80 -8.35
N ALA A 166 -9.51 3.07 -8.12
CA ALA A 166 -9.91 2.62 -6.79
C ALA A 166 -9.83 1.09 -6.74
N LYS A 167 -9.19 0.57 -5.70
CA LYS A 167 -9.13 -0.87 -5.43
C LYS A 167 -9.78 -1.14 -4.08
N VAL A 168 -10.92 -1.83 -4.09
CA VAL A 168 -11.60 -2.30 -2.88
C VAL A 168 -11.13 -3.72 -2.61
N THR A 169 -10.45 -3.95 -1.49
CA THR A 169 -10.01 -5.28 -1.08
C THR A 169 -10.95 -5.80 -0.01
N PHE A 170 -11.49 -7.01 -0.21
CA PHE A 170 -12.42 -7.65 0.69
C PHE A 170 -11.69 -8.55 1.69
N LEU A 171 -12.33 -8.80 2.82
CA LEU A 171 -11.90 -9.86 3.74
C LEU A 171 -11.91 -11.22 3.03
N LYS A 172 -11.06 -12.15 3.47
CA LYS A 172 -11.04 -13.49 2.88
C LYS A 172 -12.37 -14.17 3.14
N LYS A 173 -12.79 -15.00 2.18
CA LYS A 173 -14.01 -15.80 2.30
C LYS A 173 -14.02 -16.64 3.59
N SER A 174 -12.89 -17.26 3.93
CA SER A 174 -12.74 -18.05 5.17
C SER A 174 -13.07 -17.22 6.41
N ASP A 175 -12.53 -16.01 6.51
CA ASP A 175 -12.67 -15.17 7.68
C ASP A 175 -14.14 -14.73 7.88
N ILE A 176 -14.85 -14.51 6.76
CA ILE A 176 -16.30 -14.25 6.77
C ILE A 176 -17.08 -15.52 7.16
N GLU A 177 -16.70 -16.69 6.65
CA GLU A 177 -17.32 -17.97 7.01
C GLU A 177 -17.20 -18.24 8.51
N ASP A 178 -16.01 -18.03 9.08
CA ASP A 178 -15.74 -18.19 10.51
C ASP A 178 -16.53 -17.18 11.36
N THR A 179 -16.61 -15.92 10.91
CA THR A 179 -17.42 -14.89 11.57
C THR A 179 -18.90 -15.25 11.58
N LEU A 180 -19.42 -15.75 10.45
CA LEU A 180 -20.81 -16.19 10.35
C LEU A 180 -21.09 -17.46 11.17
N GLU A 181 -20.15 -18.41 11.21
CA GLU A 181 -20.28 -19.61 12.04
C GLU A 181 -20.33 -19.23 13.53
N SER A 182 -19.44 -18.34 13.98
CA SER A 182 -19.45 -17.81 15.35
C SER A 182 -20.75 -17.07 15.70
N LEU A 183 -21.32 -16.29 14.78
CA LEU A 183 -22.63 -15.66 14.99
C LEU A 183 -23.76 -16.68 15.20
N LEU A 184 -23.73 -17.79 14.46
CA LEU A 184 -24.75 -18.85 14.57
C LEU A 184 -24.61 -19.61 15.89
N GLU A 185 -23.39 -19.82 16.36
CA GLU A 185 -23.09 -20.36 17.69
C GLU A 185 -23.56 -19.44 18.81
N ASP A 186 -23.35 -18.12 18.67
CA ASP A 186 -23.86 -17.11 19.60
C ASP A 186 -25.39 -17.14 19.65
N ILE A 187 -26.07 -17.24 18.50
CA ILE A 187 -27.53 -17.38 18.44
C ILE A 187 -27.99 -18.65 19.16
N LYS A 188 -27.31 -19.79 18.94
CA LYS A 188 -27.67 -21.03 19.63
C LYS A 188 -27.50 -20.91 21.14
N SER A 189 -26.39 -20.32 21.58
CA SER A 189 -26.09 -20.09 23.00
C SER A 189 -27.12 -19.17 23.65
N PHE A 190 -27.55 -18.12 22.94
CA PHE A 190 -28.61 -17.23 23.38
C PHE A 190 -29.95 -17.95 23.58
N LEU A 191 -30.32 -18.85 22.64
CA LEU A 191 -31.54 -19.64 22.74
C LEU A 191 -31.49 -20.66 23.88
N ASP A 192 -30.34 -21.28 24.12
CA ASP A 192 -30.18 -22.23 25.22
C ASP A 192 -30.31 -21.54 26.57
N LEU A 193 -29.71 -20.36 26.73
CA LEU A 193 -29.86 -19.53 27.92
C LEU A 193 -31.31 -19.06 28.11
N GLU A 194 -32.03 -18.73 27.05
CA GLU A 194 -33.45 -18.34 27.16
C GLU A 194 -34.33 -19.47 27.73
N VAL A 195 -33.95 -20.73 27.55
CA VAL A 195 -34.66 -21.89 28.12
C VAL A 195 -34.24 -22.18 29.56
N THR A 196 -32.98 -21.94 29.92
CA THR A 196 -32.41 -22.35 31.22
C THR A 196 -32.39 -21.25 32.27
N VAL A 197 -32.39 -19.98 31.88
CA VAL A 197 -32.23 -18.86 32.80
C VAL A 197 -33.52 -18.64 33.60
N ASN A 198 -33.37 -18.65 34.91
CA ASN A 198 -34.36 -18.14 35.86
C ASN A 198 -33.94 -16.70 36.19
N ASP A 199 -34.86 -15.73 36.15
CA ASP A 199 -34.55 -14.28 36.23
C ASP A 199 -33.80 -13.82 37.51
N ASN A 200 -33.58 -14.72 38.47
CA ASN A 200 -32.84 -14.46 39.70
C ASN A 200 -31.33 -14.75 39.60
N ASP A 201 -30.84 -15.29 38.48
CA ASP A 201 -29.41 -15.53 38.25
C ASP A 201 -28.79 -14.34 37.49
N ALA A 202 -28.11 -13.47 38.24
CA ALA A 202 -27.48 -12.27 37.71
C ALA A 202 -26.35 -12.57 36.71
N GLU A 203 -25.57 -13.63 36.95
CA GLU A 203 -24.44 -14.02 36.09
C GLU A 203 -24.95 -14.54 34.75
N ALA A 204 -25.98 -15.39 34.78
CA ALA A 204 -26.58 -15.91 33.56
C ALA A 204 -27.29 -14.81 32.74
N THR A 205 -27.86 -13.80 33.41
CA THR A 205 -28.46 -12.63 32.76
C THR A 205 -27.40 -11.76 32.05
N GLU A 206 -26.27 -11.48 32.71
CA GLU A 206 -25.16 -10.71 32.11
C GLU A 206 -24.55 -11.43 30.90
N ALA A 207 -24.37 -12.76 30.99
CA ALA A 207 -23.90 -13.56 29.87
C ALA A 207 -24.86 -13.49 28.67
N ARG A 208 -26.17 -13.57 28.93
CA ARG A 208 -27.21 -13.45 27.89
C ARG A 208 -27.17 -12.09 27.20
N ASP A 209 -27.06 -11.01 27.96
CA ASP A 209 -27.01 -9.64 27.43
C ASP A 209 -25.75 -9.42 26.57
N THR A 210 -24.61 -9.95 27.01
CA THR A 210 -23.34 -9.88 26.26
C THR A 210 -23.45 -10.61 24.92
N ILE A 211 -24.04 -11.81 24.89
CA ILE A 211 -24.30 -12.55 23.64
C ILE A 211 -25.27 -11.78 22.76
N ASN A 212 -26.37 -11.27 23.32
CA ASN A 212 -27.38 -10.50 22.58
C ASN A 212 -26.79 -9.24 21.93
N PHE A 213 -25.87 -8.57 22.62
CA PHE A 213 -25.14 -7.42 22.07
C PHE A 213 -24.29 -7.83 20.86
N ARG A 214 -23.51 -8.91 20.97
CA ARG A 214 -22.70 -9.43 19.85
C ARG A 214 -23.55 -9.80 18.64
N ILE A 215 -24.66 -10.52 18.86
CA ILE A 215 -25.63 -10.84 17.80
C ILE A 215 -26.15 -9.55 17.16
N THR A 216 -26.61 -8.59 17.96
CA THR A 216 -27.18 -7.33 17.46
C THR A 216 -26.19 -6.55 16.61
N TYR A 217 -24.92 -6.50 17.04
CA TYR A 217 -23.86 -5.83 16.30
C TYR A 217 -23.60 -6.46 14.93
N GLU A 218 -23.47 -7.79 14.87
CA GLU A 218 -23.21 -8.50 13.61
C GLU A 218 -24.44 -8.54 12.68
N MET A 219 -25.66 -8.56 13.25
CA MET A 219 -26.89 -8.56 12.48
C MET A 219 -27.05 -7.33 11.57
N VAL A 220 -26.46 -6.19 11.93
CA VAL A 220 -26.44 -5.01 11.05
C VAL A 220 -25.75 -5.33 9.72
N LYS A 221 -24.60 -6.03 9.77
CA LYS A 221 -23.84 -6.44 8.58
C LYS A 221 -24.59 -7.52 7.82
N VAL A 222 -25.13 -8.53 8.52
CA VAL A 222 -25.87 -9.63 7.91
C VAL A 222 -27.11 -9.14 7.17
N LYS A 223 -27.89 -8.25 7.79
CA LYS A 223 -29.07 -7.65 7.17
C LYS A 223 -28.70 -6.78 5.96
N ALA A 224 -27.65 -5.97 6.07
CA ALA A 224 -27.22 -5.11 4.97
C ALA A 224 -26.73 -5.91 3.75
N VAL A 225 -25.93 -6.95 3.99
CA VAL A 225 -25.27 -7.72 2.92
C VAL A 225 -26.13 -8.88 2.42
N PHE A 226 -26.66 -9.72 3.32
CA PHE A 226 -27.36 -10.95 2.96
C PHE A 226 -28.88 -10.82 2.96
N ARG A 227 -29.43 -9.67 3.40
CA ARG A 227 -30.88 -9.39 3.46
C ARG A 227 -31.65 -10.41 4.29
N VAL A 228 -31.00 -10.95 5.32
CA VAL A 228 -31.61 -11.88 6.28
C VAL A 228 -31.84 -11.14 7.59
N ASP A 229 -33.08 -11.20 8.08
CA ASP A 229 -33.46 -10.63 9.37
C ASP A 229 -33.14 -11.57 10.52
N ARG A 230 -33.11 -11.02 11.73
CA ARG A 230 -32.75 -11.78 12.95
C ARG A 230 -33.67 -12.98 13.17
N ASP A 231 -34.98 -12.80 12.98
CA ASP A 231 -35.98 -13.83 13.24
C ASP A 231 -35.87 -15.00 12.25
N GLU A 232 -35.56 -14.70 10.98
CA GLU A 232 -35.30 -15.70 9.95
C GLU A 232 -34.07 -16.53 10.32
N LEU A 233 -33.00 -15.87 10.77
CA LEU A 233 -31.77 -16.55 11.17
C LEU A 233 -31.96 -17.41 12.42
N ILE A 234 -32.68 -16.90 13.42
CA ILE A 234 -33.06 -17.65 14.63
C ILE A 234 -33.88 -18.89 14.27
N THR A 235 -34.84 -18.75 13.34
CA THR A 235 -35.67 -19.87 12.88
C THR A 235 -34.81 -20.95 12.23
N ALA A 236 -33.88 -20.55 11.35
CA ALA A 236 -32.98 -21.49 10.69
C ALA A 236 -32.03 -22.23 11.66
N VAL A 237 -31.57 -21.55 12.72
CA VAL A 237 -30.78 -22.19 13.79
C VAL A 237 -31.63 -23.18 14.60
N LYS A 238 -32.86 -22.80 14.95
CA LYS A 238 -33.81 -23.69 15.66
C LYS A 238 -34.13 -24.95 14.87
N GLU A 239 -34.38 -24.83 13.57
CA GLU A 239 -34.66 -25.96 12.67
C GLU A 239 -33.49 -26.93 12.55
N LYS A 240 -32.25 -26.43 12.63
CA LYS A 240 -31.04 -27.27 12.60
C LYS A 240 -30.81 -28.04 13.90
N GLY A 241 -31.23 -27.50 15.04
CA GLY A 241 -31.00 -28.12 16.35
C GLY A 241 -29.52 -28.22 16.72
N SER A 242 -29.17 -29.18 17.57
CA SER A 242 -27.77 -29.40 17.97
C SER A 242 -26.97 -30.05 16.84
N VAL A 243 -26.17 -29.23 16.15
CA VAL A 243 -25.27 -29.66 15.07
C VAL A 243 -23.81 -29.49 15.47
N GLN A 244 -22.93 -30.32 14.91
CA GLN A 244 -21.48 -30.22 15.13
C GLN A 244 -20.83 -29.04 14.39
N SER A 245 -21.51 -28.48 13.38
CA SER A 245 -21.03 -27.32 12.61
C SER A 245 -22.19 -26.64 11.89
N TYR A 246 -22.11 -25.32 11.77
CA TYR A 246 -23.07 -24.49 11.06
C TYR A 246 -22.67 -24.19 9.60
N LYS A 247 -21.59 -24.79 9.09
CA LYS A 247 -21.14 -24.64 7.70
C LYS A 247 -22.25 -24.73 6.64
N PRO A 248 -23.22 -25.66 6.70
CA PRO A 248 -24.32 -25.69 5.74
C PRO A 248 -25.19 -24.42 5.75
N LEU A 249 -25.41 -23.84 6.94
CA LEU A 249 -26.20 -22.63 7.12
C LEU A 249 -25.41 -21.37 6.72
N VAL A 250 -24.10 -21.36 6.98
CA VAL A 250 -23.18 -20.35 6.44
C VAL A 250 -23.20 -20.36 4.91
N GLN A 251 -23.14 -21.54 4.29
CA GLN A 251 -23.19 -21.63 2.83
C GLN A 251 -24.54 -21.16 2.27
N TRP A 252 -25.63 -21.46 2.97
CA TRP A 252 -26.95 -20.93 2.63
C TRP A 252 -27.00 -19.39 2.71
N LEU A 253 -26.42 -18.79 3.75
CA LEU A 253 -26.31 -17.33 3.89
C LEU A 253 -25.51 -16.70 2.74
N LEU A 254 -24.34 -17.26 2.43
CA LEU A 254 -23.51 -16.77 1.32
C LEU A 254 -24.26 -16.83 -0.02
N ASN A 255 -25.07 -17.87 -0.23
CA ASN A 255 -25.86 -18.01 -1.44
C ASN A 255 -27.03 -17.01 -1.54
N ARG A 256 -27.44 -16.33 -0.45
CA ARG A 256 -28.48 -15.28 -0.49
C ARG A 256 -28.05 -14.04 -1.27
N ASN A 257 -26.75 -13.75 -1.30
CA ASN A 257 -26.20 -12.67 -2.09
C ASN A 257 -25.03 -13.17 -2.95
N LEU A 258 -25.36 -13.69 -4.12
CA LEU A 258 -24.38 -14.21 -5.09
C LEU A 258 -23.34 -13.17 -5.50
N ARG A 259 -23.71 -11.88 -5.53
CA ARG A 259 -22.79 -10.80 -5.88
C ARG A 259 -21.75 -10.59 -4.78
N ALA A 260 -22.19 -10.54 -3.52
CA ALA A 260 -21.27 -10.49 -2.38
C ALA A 260 -20.38 -11.75 -2.34
N HIS A 261 -20.94 -12.93 -2.61
CA HIS A 261 -20.17 -14.17 -2.69
C HIS A 261 -19.10 -14.12 -3.78
N GLN A 262 -19.43 -13.58 -4.95
CA GLN A 262 -18.48 -13.40 -6.04
C GLN A 262 -17.35 -12.44 -5.65
N PHE A 263 -17.66 -11.34 -4.97
CA PHE A 263 -16.65 -10.38 -4.48
C PHE A 263 -15.69 -11.02 -3.48
N LEU A 264 -16.22 -11.80 -2.53
CA LEU A 264 -15.39 -12.54 -1.57
C LEU A 264 -14.47 -13.57 -2.25
N ARG A 265 -14.92 -14.19 -3.35
CA ARG A 265 -14.07 -15.11 -4.14
C ARG A 265 -13.00 -14.38 -4.95
N GLN A 266 -13.32 -13.21 -5.50
CA GLN A 266 -12.38 -12.39 -6.26
C GLN A 266 -11.34 -11.73 -5.33
N GLY A 267 -11.71 -11.45 -4.08
CA GLY A 267 -10.84 -10.86 -3.06
C GLY A 267 -10.63 -9.35 -3.23
N PHE A 268 -10.80 -8.82 -4.44
CA PHE A 268 -10.82 -7.39 -4.69
C PHE A 268 -11.67 -7.03 -5.92
N ILE A 269 -12.08 -5.77 -5.99
CA ILE A 269 -12.62 -5.14 -7.20
C ILE A 269 -11.80 -3.90 -7.49
N GLU A 270 -11.68 -3.61 -8.78
CA GLU A 270 -10.95 -2.46 -9.28
C GLU A 270 -11.83 -1.63 -10.20
N PHE A 271 -11.84 -0.34 -9.94
CA PHE A 271 -12.50 0.68 -10.75
C PHE A 271 -11.43 1.58 -11.34
N LYS A 272 -11.63 2.01 -12.59
CA LYS A 272 -10.70 2.89 -13.31
C LYS A 272 -11.47 3.94 -14.07
N SER A 273 -10.99 5.17 -14.04
CA SER A 273 -11.59 6.25 -14.81
C SER A 273 -10.58 7.34 -15.19
N SER A 274 -10.95 8.14 -16.19
CA SER A 274 -10.27 9.38 -16.54
C SER A 274 -10.45 10.49 -15.51
N THR A 275 -11.59 10.52 -14.81
CA THR A 275 -11.89 11.58 -13.84
C THR A 275 -12.25 11.01 -12.49
N LEU A 276 -12.08 11.80 -11.44
CA LEU A 276 -12.43 11.42 -10.08
C LEU A 276 -13.96 11.31 -9.90
N ASP A 277 -14.73 12.16 -10.57
CA ASP A 277 -16.20 12.16 -10.46
C ASP A 277 -16.84 10.94 -11.10
N ASP A 278 -16.31 10.52 -12.25
CA ASP A 278 -16.72 9.27 -12.90
C ASP A 278 -16.38 8.07 -11.99
N LEU A 279 -15.18 8.05 -11.40
CA LEU A 279 -14.78 6.98 -10.48
C LEU A 279 -15.70 6.91 -9.24
N ARG A 280 -16.14 8.05 -8.71
CA ARG A 280 -17.09 8.12 -7.58
C ARG A 280 -18.46 7.56 -7.95
N SER A 281 -18.88 7.75 -9.19
CA SER A 281 -20.18 7.28 -9.67
C SER A 281 -20.22 5.75 -9.85
N ASP A 282 -19.05 5.13 -10.07
CA ASP A 282 -18.91 3.69 -10.32
C ASP A 282 -18.78 2.83 -9.04
N ILE A 283 -18.44 3.44 -7.89
CA ILE A 283 -18.23 2.78 -6.59
C ILE A 283 -19.52 2.72 -5.78
#